data_AF-A0A231P590-F1
#
_entry.id   AF-A0A231P590-F1
#
_cell.length_a   1.000
_cell.length_b   1.000
_cell.length_c   1.000
_cell.angle_alpha   90.00
_cell.angle_beta   90.00
_cell.angle_gamma   90.00
#
_symmetry.space_group_name_H-M   'P 1'
#
loop_
_entity.id
_entity.type
_entity.pdbx_description
1 polymer ?
#
loop_
_entity_poly.entity_id
_entity_poly.type
_entity_poly.pdbx_seq_one_letter_code
_entity_poly.pdbx_strand_id
1 'polypeptide(L)'
;MQFHSDIKPISWLKNNAKQLIESVDESGNPMIITQNGEAKAVVMNVREYDQMQESLALLRLLAESSADVEAGNLHDSDEVFADLRNMIAEKRNEHR
;
A
#
# COMPACT_ATOMS: atom_id res chain seq x y z
N MET A 1 8.35 -14.64 -5.99
CA MET A 1 8.78 -14.03 -4.71
C MET A 1 8.89 -15.16 -3.70
N GLN A 2 10.11 -15.48 -3.28
CA GLN A 2 10.36 -16.54 -2.31
C GLN A 2 10.39 -15.87 -0.94
N PHE A 3 9.24 -15.86 -0.26
CA PHE A 3 9.21 -15.48 1.14
C PHE A 3 10.00 -16.57 1.87
N HIS A 4 11.16 -16.23 2.44
CA HIS A 4 11.67 -16.96 3.60
C HIS A 4 10.73 -16.65 4.77
N SER A 5 9.47 -17.04 4.64
CA SER A 5 8.45 -16.79 5.64
C SER A 5 8.77 -17.71 6.81
N ASP A 6 9.12 -17.12 7.94
CA ASP A 6 9.08 -17.83 9.20
C ASP A 6 7.63 -18.22 9.46
N ILE A 7 7.33 -19.52 9.39
CA ILE A 7 6.01 -20.06 9.67
C ILE A 7 5.97 -20.46 11.14
N LYS A 8 5.03 -19.91 11.91
CA LYS A 8 4.82 -20.27 13.33
C LYS A 8 3.37 -20.64 13.60
N PRO A 9 3.08 -21.70 14.39
CA PRO A 9 1.72 -21.99 14.79
C PRO A 9 1.20 -20.96 15.79
N ILE A 10 -0.12 -20.74 15.81
CA ILE A 10 -0.78 -19.81 16.75
C ILE A 10 -0.52 -20.19 18.21
N SER A 11 -0.26 -21.47 18.50
CA SER A 11 0.13 -21.94 19.83
C SER A 11 1.48 -21.40 20.29
N TRP A 12 2.42 -21.15 19.37
CA TRP A 12 3.73 -20.58 19.68
C TRP A 12 3.61 -19.11 20.15
N LEU A 13 2.63 -18.36 19.63
CA LEU A 13 2.40 -16.95 20.00
C LEU A 13 2.12 -16.76 21.49
N LYS A 14 1.50 -17.75 22.15
CA LYS A 14 1.09 -17.67 23.56
C LYS A 14 2.22 -17.21 24.48
N ASN A 15 3.45 -17.60 24.19
CA ASN A 15 4.62 -17.29 25.01
C ASN A 15 5.67 -16.44 24.28
N ASN A 16 5.48 -16.15 22.99
CA ASN A 16 6.53 -15.56 22.14
C ASN A 16 6.06 -14.33 21.34
N ALA A 17 4.95 -13.70 21.74
CA ALA A 17 4.42 -12.52 21.05
C ALA A 17 5.44 -11.36 20.97
N LYS A 18 6.21 -11.11 22.04
CA LYS A 18 7.27 -10.08 22.04
C LYS A 18 8.36 -10.38 21.01
N GLN A 19 8.86 -11.61 21.02
CA GLN A 19 9.86 -12.07 20.07
C GLN A 19 9.36 -11.98 18.63
N LEU A 20 8.08 -12.27 18.39
CA LEU A 20 7.48 -12.10 17.06
C LEU A 20 7.58 -10.65 16.59
N ILE A 21 7.15 -9.71 17.41
CA ILE A 21 7.16 -8.27 17.07
C ILE A 21 8.61 -7.84 16.77
N GLU A 22 9.56 -8.20 17.63
CA GLU A 22 10.99 -7.88 17.45
C GLU A 22 11.54 -8.49 16.15
N SER A 23 11.23 -9.76 15.85
CA SER A 23 11.70 -10.44 14.64
C SER A 23 11.15 -9.78 13.37
N VAL A 24 9.88 -9.39 13.37
CA VAL A 24 9.23 -8.74 12.22
C VAL A 24 9.72 -7.30 12.03
N ASP A 25 9.99 -6.59 13.12
CA ASP A 25 10.52 -5.21 13.08
C ASP A 25 11.98 -5.18 12.59
N GLU A 26 12.83 -6.07 13.12
CA GLU A 26 14.26 -6.13 12.76
C GLU A 26 14.50 -6.69 11.36
N SER A 27 13.77 -7.73 10.97
CA SER A 27 14.00 -8.39 9.67
C SER A 27 13.29 -7.69 8.51
N GLY A 28 12.23 -6.92 8.79
CA GLY A 28 11.29 -6.41 7.78
C GLY A 28 10.48 -7.50 7.06
N ASN A 29 10.72 -8.78 7.38
CA ASN A 29 10.08 -9.89 6.68
C ASN A 29 8.74 -10.26 7.33
N PRO A 30 7.69 -10.53 6.54
CA PRO A 30 6.42 -11.01 7.07
C PRO A 30 6.52 -12.43 7.62
N MET A 31 5.86 -12.68 8.75
CA MET A 31 5.74 -13.99 9.39
C MET A 31 4.35 -14.58 9.13
N ILE A 32 4.27 -15.88 8.82
CA ILE A 32 2.99 -16.57 8.59
C ILE A 32 2.56 -17.30 9.86
N ILE A 33 1.32 -17.08 10.29
CA ILE A 33 0.71 -17.76 11.43
C ILE A 33 -0.21 -18.88 10.95
N THR A 34 -0.01 -20.08 11.47
CA THR A 34 -0.83 -21.25 11.16
C THR A 34 -1.74 -21.66 12.31
N GLN A 35 -2.89 -22.25 11.98
CA GLN A 35 -3.78 -22.92 12.93
C GLN A 35 -4.13 -24.29 12.35
N ASN A 36 -3.92 -25.35 13.12
CA ASN A 36 -4.12 -26.74 12.68
C ASN A 36 -3.35 -27.10 11.39
N GLY A 37 -2.16 -26.52 11.22
CA GLY A 37 -1.31 -26.73 10.03
C GLY A 37 -1.63 -25.84 8.83
N GLU A 38 -2.70 -25.06 8.88
CA GLU A 38 -3.12 -24.18 7.78
C GLU A 38 -2.74 -22.72 8.05
N ALA A 39 -2.23 -22.02 7.04
CA ALA A 39 -1.98 -20.58 7.14
C ALA A 39 -3.29 -19.80 7.34
N LYS A 40 -3.33 -18.92 8.35
CA LYS A 40 -4.51 -18.12 8.71
C LYS A 40 -4.25 -16.62 8.78
N ALA A 41 -3.03 -16.20 9.10
CA ALA A 41 -2.68 -14.80 9.20
C ALA A 41 -1.24 -14.55 8.77
N VAL A 42 -0.95 -13.29 8.44
CA VAL A 42 0.40 -12.77 8.20
C VAL A 42 0.62 -11.62 9.18
N VAL A 43 1.77 -11.60 9.83
CA VAL A 43 2.20 -10.46 10.65
C VAL A 43 3.39 -9.80 9.98
N MET A 44 3.35 -8.48 9.83
CA MET A 44 4.39 -7.71 9.17
C MET A 44 4.55 -6.33 9.83
N ASN A 45 5.65 -5.65 9.53
CA ASN A 45 5.89 -4.29 10.00
C ASN A 45 4.82 -3.34 9.42
N VAL A 46 4.32 -2.41 10.23
CA VAL A 46 3.30 -1.44 9.80
C VAL A 46 3.82 -0.57 8.65
N ARG A 47 5.10 -0.16 8.68
CA ARG A 47 5.70 0.63 7.59
C ARG A 47 5.72 -0.14 6.27
N GLU A 48 6.08 -1.42 6.33
CA GLU A 48 6.09 -2.30 5.14
C GLU A 48 4.68 -2.54 4.61
N TYR A 49 3.70 -2.67 5.51
CA TYR A 49 2.29 -2.77 5.13
C TYR A 49 1.81 -1.49 4.42
N ASP A 50 2.11 -0.31 4.95
CA ASP A 50 1.74 0.98 4.35
C ASP A 50 2.38 1.13 2.95
N GLN A 51 3.67 0.83 2.83
CA GLN A 51 4.38 0.88 1.55
C GLN A 51 3.80 -0.11 0.52
N MET A 52 3.36 -1.29 0.96
CA MET A 52 2.66 -2.23 0.11
C MET A 52 1.31 -1.67 -0.37
N GLN A 53 0.53 -1.01 0.51
CA GLN A 53 -0.73 -0.37 0.13
C GLN A 53 -0.52 0.77 -0.88
N GLU A 54 0.49 1.63 -0.65
CA GLU A 54 0.85 2.70 -1.58
C GLU A 54 1.26 2.15 -2.95
N SER A 55 2.05 1.07 -2.97
CA SER A 55 2.46 0.40 -4.21
C SER A 55 1.27 -0.15 -4.99
N LEU A 56 0.30 -0.78 -4.30
CA LEU A 56 -0.93 -1.26 -4.93
C LEU A 56 -1.80 -0.13 -5.46
N ALA A 57 -1.88 1.00 -4.74
CA ALA A 57 -2.59 2.18 -5.20
C ALA A 57 -1.97 2.76 -6.48
N LEU A 58 -0.64 2.88 -6.53
CA LEU A 58 0.07 3.33 -7.72
C LEU A 58 -0.16 2.39 -8.91
N LEU A 59 -0.09 1.07 -8.71
CA LEU A 59 -0.36 0.11 -9.77
C LEU A 59 -1.77 0.23 -10.33
N ARG A 60 -2.77 0.52 -9.48
CA ARG A 60 -4.15 0.79 -9.93
C ARG A 60 -4.22 2.06 -10.77
N LEU A 61 -3.62 3.16 -10.30
CA LEU A 61 -3.56 4.42 -11.04
C LEU A 61 -2.91 4.22 -12.42
N LEU A 62 -1.83 3.46 -12.50
CA LEU A 62 -1.16 3.18 -13.77
C LEU A 62 -2.01 2.32 -14.70
N ALA A 63 -2.72 1.31 -14.17
CA ALA A 63 -3.62 0.48 -14.96
C ALA A 63 -4.80 1.30 -15.52
N GLU A 64 -5.40 2.15 -14.70
CA GLU A 64 -6.47 3.07 -15.11
C GLU A 64 -5.97 4.08 -16.16
N SER A 65 -4.83 4.73 -15.91
CA SER A 65 -4.18 5.64 -16.87
C SER A 65 -3.89 4.96 -18.21
N SER A 66 -3.46 3.70 -18.19
CA SER A 66 -3.19 2.93 -19.41
C SER A 66 -4.47 2.67 -20.20
N ALA A 67 -5.56 2.33 -19.52
CA ALA A 67 -6.87 2.15 -20.15
C ALA A 67 -7.41 3.46 -20.75
N ASP A 68 -7.23 4.60 -20.07
CA ASP A 68 -7.63 5.91 -20.60
C ASP A 68 -6.84 6.31 -21.85
N VAL A 69 -5.53 6.02 -21.88
CA VAL A 69 -4.70 6.22 -23.09
C VAL A 69 -5.21 5.37 -24.25
N GLU A 70 -5.52 4.09 -24.01
CA GLU A 70 -6.05 3.20 -25.04
C GLU A 70 -7.44 3.63 -25.55
N ALA A 71 -8.28 4.18 -24.67
CA ALA A 71 -9.60 4.70 -25.01
C ALA A 71 -9.57 6.11 -25.66
N GLY A 72 -8.42 6.79 -25.63
CA GLY A 72 -8.29 8.18 -26.09
C GLY A 72 -8.90 9.20 -25.12
N ASN A 73 -9.15 8.83 -23.87
CA ASN A 73 -9.65 9.69 -22.79
C ASN A 73 -8.52 10.60 -22.27
N LEU A 74 -8.02 11.49 -23.12
CA LEU A 74 -6.87 12.34 -22.83
C LEU A 74 -7.28 13.81 -22.78
N HIS A 75 -6.57 14.58 -21.98
CA HIS A 75 -6.69 16.04 -21.91
C HIS A 75 -5.37 16.68 -22.30
N ASP A 76 -5.43 17.82 -22.97
CA ASP A 76 -4.24 18.62 -23.28
C ASP A 76 -3.65 19.20 -21.98
N SER A 77 -2.34 19.11 -21.83
CA SER A 77 -1.67 19.52 -20.60
C SER A 77 -1.77 21.04 -20.38
N ASP A 78 -1.70 21.85 -21.45
CA ASP A 78 -1.76 23.31 -21.32
C ASP A 78 -3.16 23.76 -20.85
N GLU A 79 -4.21 23.08 -21.34
CA GLU A 79 -5.60 23.29 -20.92
C GLU A 79 -5.79 22.94 -19.44
N VAL A 80 -5.36 21.74 -19.01
CA VAL A 80 -5.48 21.29 -17.61
C VAL A 80 -4.77 22.27 -16.66
N PHE A 81 -3.56 22.71 -16.98
CA PHE A 81 -2.84 23.66 -16.13
C PHE A 81 -3.47 25.06 -16.13
N ALA A 82 -4.12 25.47 -17.23
CA ALA A 82 -4.87 26.73 -17.25
C ALA A 82 -6.07 26.66 -16.31
N ASP A 83 -6.84 25.57 -16.34
CA ASP A 83 -8.00 25.36 -15.48
C ASP A 83 -7.61 25.31 -14.00
N LEU A 84 -6.56 24.58 -13.65
CA LEU A 84 -6.05 24.52 -12.27
C LEU A 84 -5.66 25.91 -11.74
N ARG A 85 -5.01 26.74 -12.57
CA ARG A 85 -4.65 28.12 -12.17
C ARG A 85 -5.90 28.96 -11.92
N ASN A 86 -6.92 28.84 -12.77
CA ASN A 86 -8.19 29.56 -12.60
C ASN A 86 -8.89 29.14 -11.32
N MET A 87 -9.01 27.83 -11.05
CA MET A 87 -9.60 27.30 -9.82
C MET A 87 -8.89 27.81 -8.55
N ILE A 88 -7.56 27.87 -8.57
CA ILE A 88 -6.77 28.40 -7.45
C ILE A 88 -7.02 29.91 -7.26
N ALA A 89 -7.13 30.67 -8.35
CA ALA A 89 -7.41 32.10 -8.30
C ALA A 89 -8.81 32.39 -7.73
N GLU A 90 -9.82 31.64 -8.16
CA GLU A 90 -11.20 31.76 -7.66
C GLU A 90 -11.28 31.49 -6.15
N LYS A 91 -10.72 30.38 -5.67
CA LYS A 91 -10.70 30.06 -4.22
C LYS A 91 -10.02 31.14 -3.38
N ARG A 92 -8.99 31.81 -3.90
CA ARG A 92 -8.31 32.92 -3.20
C ARG A 92 -9.16 34.19 -3.12
N ASN A 93 -10.03 34.41 -4.10
CA ASN A 93 -10.94 35.55 -4.12
C ASN A 93 -12.18 35.33 -3.23
N GLU A 94 -12.62 34.08 -3.04
CA GLU A 94 -13.72 33.73 -2.12
C GLU A 94 -13.40 33.96 -0.64
N HIS A 95 -12.11 33.99 -0.27
CA HIS A 95 -11.63 34.19 1.10
C HIS A 95 -11.12 35.62 1.37
N ARG A 96 -11.40 36.56 0.47
CA ARG A 96 -11.11 38.00 0.62
C ARG A 96 -12.38 38.78 0.86
#